data_AF-A0A965U751-F1
#
_entry.id   AF-A0A965U751-F1
#
_cell.length_a   1.000
_cell.length_b   1.000
_cell.length_c   1.000
_cell.angle_alpha   90.00
_cell.angle_beta   90.00
_cell.angle_gamma   90.00
#
_symmetry.space_group_name_H-M   'P 1'
#
loop_
_entity.id
_entity.type
_entity.pdbx_description
1 polymer ?
#
loop_
_entity_poly.entity_id
_entity_poly.type
_entity_poly.pdbx_seq_one_letter_code
_entity_poly.pdbx_strand_id
1 'polypeptide(L)'
;HDLSVVEHISDTVGVMYLGDMVEYGTKKDIFAKPMHPYTQALFSAIPMPDPTVKMNRIILEGSIPSPANPPSGCKFHTRCRECMEICKTEVPKRYEAGNDHFVVCHLYGK
;
A
#
# COMPACT_ATOMS: atom_id res chain seq x y z
N HIS A 1 1.95 12.68 -2.72
CA HIS A 1 1.35 12.96 -1.39
C HIS A 1 -0.12 13.30 -1.50
N ASP A 2 -0.56 14.00 -2.55
CA ASP A 2 -1.98 14.25 -2.81
C ASP A 2 -2.56 13.21 -3.77
N LEU A 3 -3.29 12.24 -3.24
CA LEU A 3 -3.92 11.18 -4.03
C LEU A 3 -5.13 11.68 -4.84
N SER A 4 -5.73 12.81 -4.46
CA SER A 4 -6.85 13.39 -5.20
C SER A 4 -6.43 13.91 -6.57
N VAL A 5 -5.21 14.46 -6.68
CA VAL A 5 -4.63 14.88 -7.96
C VAL A 5 -4.31 13.68 -8.83
N VAL A 6 -3.68 12.64 -8.26
CA VAL A 6 -3.31 11.41 -8.97
C VAL A 6 -4.52 10.74 -9.62
N GLU A 7 -5.67 10.78 -8.95
CA GLU A 7 -6.93 10.24 -9.50
C GLU A 7 -7.36 10.94 -10.81
N HIS A 8 -7.07 12.22 -10.96
CA HIS A 8 -7.59 12.99 -12.10
C HIS A 8 -6.64 13.01 -13.29
N ILE A 9 -5.34 12.80 -13.07
CA ILE A 9 -4.32 13.03 -14.12
C ILE A 9 -3.58 11.76 -14.57
N SER A 10 -3.68 10.66 -13.82
CA SER A 10 -2.87 9.46 -14.08
C SER A 10 -3.67 8.32 -14.72
N ASP A 11 -3.02 7.61 -15.65
CA ASP A 11 -3.51 6.33 -16.20
C ASP A 11 -3.13 5.16 -15.29
N THR A 12 -1.91 5.18 -14.76
CA THR A 12 -1.35 4.16 -13.85
C THR A 12 -0.84 4.77 -12.56
N VAL A 13 -0.84 4.00 -11.49
CA VAL A 13 -0.42 4.42 -10.15
C VAL A 13 0.59 3.44 -9.61
N GLY A 14 1.76 3.93 -9.21
CA GLY A 14 2.75 3.19 -8.45
C GLY A 14 2.80 3.70 -7.01
N VAL A 15 2.73 2.77 -6.06
CA VAL A 15 2.81 3.06 -4.62
C VAL A 15 4.15 2.54 -4.12
N MET A 16 4.88 3.41 -3.42
CA MET A 16 6.22 3.09 -2.90
C MET A 16 6.29 3.24 -1.39
N TYR A 17 7.10 2.40 -0.74
CA TYR A 17 7.42 2.51 0.68
C TYR A 17 8.92 2.27 0.92
N LEU A 18 9.59 3.22 1.59
CA LEU A 18 11.04 3.17 1.88
C LEU A 18 11.91 2.76 0.66
N GLY A 19 11.59 3.34 -0.49
CA GLY A 19 12.32 3.15 -1.75
C GLY A 19 11.84 1.98 -2.62
N ASP A 20 10.95 1.12 -2.13
CA ASP A 20 10.49 -0.06 -2.88
C ASP A 20 9.09 0.16 -3.44
N MET A 21 8.85 -0.33 -4.65
CA MET A 21 7.51 -0.40 -5.23
C MET A 21 6.73 -1.53 -4.57
N VAL A 22 5.68 -1.19 -3.83
CA VAL A 22 4.89 -2.16 -3.05
C VAL A 22 3.59 -2.55 -3.75
N GLU A 23 3.10 -1.68 -4.64
CA GLU A 23 1.92 -1.93 -5.45
C GLU A 23 1.94 -1.06 -6.71
N TYR A 24 1.42 -1.58 -7.81
CA TYR A 24 1.33 -0.85 -9.07
C TYR A 24 0.17 -1.39 -9.88
N GLY A 25 -0.52 -0.55 -10.62
CA GLY A 25 -1.56 -0.96 -11.55
C GLY A 25 -2.24 0.23 -12.22
N THR A 26 -3.32 -0.03 -12.94
CA THR A 26 -4.14 1.07 -13.46
C THR A 26 -4.71 1.88 -12.31
N LYS A 27 -4.95 3.18 -12.55
CA LYS A 27 -5.65 4.01 -11.57
C LYS A 27 -6.96 3.36 -11.11
N LYS A 28 -7.75 2.82 -12.05
CA LYS A 28 -9.05 2.22 -11.75
C LYS A 28 -8.91 1.06 -10.77
N ASP A 29 -7.94 0.17 -10.99
CA ASP A 29 -7.74 -1.01 -10.16
C ASP A 29 -7.20 -0.64 -8.77
N ILE A 30 -6.23 0.27 -8.71
CA ILE A 30 -5.61 0.71 -7.45
C ILE A 30 -6.62 1.45 -6.56
N PHE A 31 -7.47 2.30 -7.14
CA PHE A 31 -8.51 3.03 -6.39
C PHE A 31 -9.70 2.14 -5.99
N ALA A 32 -10.09 1.19 -6.85
CA ALA A 32 -11.20 0.29 -6.56
C ALA A 32 -10.83 -0.83 -5.58
N LYS A 33 -9.60 -1.35 -5.68
CA LYS A 33 -9.15 -2.53 -4.93
C LYS A 33 -7.68 -2.45 -4.53
N PRO A 34 -7.31 -1.51 -3.63
CA PRO A 34 -5.95 -1.47 -3.11
C PRO A 34 -5.63 -2.74 -2.30
N MET A 35 -4.56 -3.43 -2.67
CA MET A 35 -4.21 -4.75 -2.14
C MET A 35 -3.21 -4.69 -0.99
N HIS A 36 -2.18 -3.84 -1.08
CA HIS A 36 -1.16 -3.75 -0.04
C HIS A 36 -1.72 -3.03 1.20
N PRO A 37 -1.51 -3.52 2.44
CA PRO A 37 -2.05 -2.87 3.65
C PRO A 37 -1.62 -1.40 3.80
N TYR A 38 -0.42 -1.05 3.32
CA TYR A 38 0.03 0.34 3.23
C TYR A 38 -0.83 1.18 2.26
N THR A 39 -1.08 0.68 1.04
CA THR A 39 -1.93 1.36 0.05
C THR A 39 -3.35 1.54 0.59
N GLN A 40 -3.92 0.50 1.21
CA GLN A 40 -5.23 0.58 1.85
C GLN A 40 -5.28 1.70 2.88
N ALA A 41 -4.25 1.82 3.72
CA ALA A 41 -4.19 2.86 4.73
C ALA A 41 -4.09 4.26 4.13
N LEU A 42 -3.24 4.47 3.11
CA LEU A 42 -3.14 5.73 2.39
C LEU A 42 -4.49 6.14 1.78
N PHE A 43 -5.18 5.19 1.14
CA PHE A 43 -6.43 5.46 0.43
C PHE A 43 -7.60 5.70 1.39
N SER A 44 -7.60 5.06 2.56
CA SER A 44 -8.59 5.31 3.63
C SER A 44 -8.58 6.76 4.14
N ALA A 45 -7.49 7.51 3.88
CA ALA A 45 -7.35 8.90 4.27
C ALA A 45 -7.81 9.90 3.19
N ILE A 46 -8.14 9.44 1.98
CA ILE A 46 -8.62 10.31 0.90
C ILE A 46 -9.99 10.89 1.28
N PRO A 47 -10.15 12.23 1.32
CA PRO A 47 -11.43 12.85 1.63
C PRO A 47 -12.50 12.42 0.63
N MET A 48 -13.65 11.94 1.12
CA MET A 48 -14.80 11.71 0.25
C MET A 48 -15.60 13.01 0.09
N PRO A 49 -16.04 13.36 -1.14
CA PRO A 49 -16.81 14.59 -1.38
C PRO A 49 -18.16 14.62 -0.66
N ASP A 50 -18.77 13.46 -0.45
CA ASP A 50 -20.06 13.33 0.22
C ASP A 50 -19.87 13.27 1.75
N PRO A 51 -20.34 14.28 2.50
CA PRO A 51 -20.20 14.35 3.96
C PRO A 51 -21.08 13.34 4.70
N THR A 52 -22.03 12.69 4.03
CA THR A 52 -22.89 11.66 4.63
C THR A 52 -22.20 10.29 4.70
N VAL A 53 -21.14 10.09 3.92
CA VAL A 53 -20.39 8.83 3.89
C VAL A 53 -19.40 8.81 5.05
N LYS A 54 -19.55 7.83 5.95
CA LYS A 54 -18.60 7.61 7.04
C LYS A 54 -17.25 7.13 6.48
N MET A 55 -16.21 7.95 6.67
CA MET A 55 -14.83 7.55 6.39
C MET A 55 -14.32 6.56 7.44
N ASN A 56 -14.02 5.34 7.03
CA ASN A 56 -13.31 4.36 7.87
C ASN A 56 -11.80 4.52 7.68
N ARG A 57 -11.22 5.48 8.40
CA ARG A 57 -9.77 5.74 8.35
C ARG A 57 -8.99 4.62 9.03
N ILE A 58 -7.98 4.10 8.34
CA ILE A 58 -7.01 3.16 8.89
C ILE A 58 -5.86 3.99 9.44
N ILE A 59 -5.70 4.02 10.76
CA ILE A 59 -4.60 4.71 11.43
C ILE A 59 -3.39 3.79 11.42
N LEU A 60 -2.29 4.23 10.81
CA LEU A 60 -1.01 3.53 10.88
C LEU A 60 -0.32 3.86 12.20
N GLU A 61 -0.08 2.83 12.99
CA GLU A 61 0.66 2.94 14.25
C GLU A 61 2.18 2.87 14.02
N GLY A 62 2.95 3.28 15.02
CA GLY A 62 4.41 3.30 14.98
C GLY A 62 5.03 4.46 14.17
N SER A 63 6.32 4.69 14.40
CA SER A 63 7.10 5.69 13.67
C SER A 63 7.60 5.15 12.33
N ILE A 64 7.86 6.05 11.38
CA ILE A 64 8.49 5.69 10.11
C ILE A 64 9.94 5.28 10.38
N PRO A 65 10.38 4.07 10.00
CA PRO A 65 11.77 3.66 10.15
C PRO A 65 12.73 4.51 9.31
N SER A 66 13.98 4.60 9.73
CA SER A 66 15.02 5.29 8.94
C SER A 66 15.28 4.54 7.63
N PRO A 67 15.27 5.21 6.47
CA PRO A 67 15.67 4.60 5.20
C PRO A 67 17.12 4.09 5.19
N ALA A 68 17.99 4.63 6.04
CA ALA A 68 19.39 4.19 6.14
C ALA A 68 19.55 2.83 6.83
N ASN A 69 18.59 2.46 7.68
CA ASN A 69 18.55 1.19 8.40
C ASN A 69 17.13 0.60 8.27
N PRO A 70 16.75 0.13 7.07
CA PRO A 70 15.41 -0.39 6.85
C PRO A 70 15.20 -1.69 7.63
N PRO A 71 13.95 -1.99 8.05
CA PRO A 71 13.62 -3.28 8.67
C PRO A 71 13.95 -4.45 7.74
N SER A 72 14.26 -5.61 8.33
CA SER A 72 14.46 -6.86 7.59
C SER A 72 13.15 -7.38 6.98
N GLY A 73 13.25 -8.23 5.97
CA GLY A 73 12.09 -8.78 5.28
C GLY A 73 11.22 -7.71 4.60
N CYS A 74 9.92 -7.69 4.88
CA CYS A 74 9.01 -6.66 4.40
C CYS A 74 9.24 -5.34 5.15
N LYS A 75 9.77 -4.30 4.51
CA LYS A 75 10.05 -3.01 5.14
C LYS A 75 8.86 -2.36 5.87
N PHE A 76 7.62 -2.73 5.52
CA PHE A 76 6.40 -2.23 6.15
C PHE A 76 5.96 -3.03 7.39
N HIS A 77 6.59 -4.16 7.72
CA HIS A 77 6.14 -5.09 8.75
C HIS A 77 6.00 -4.47 10.16
N THR A 78 6.75 -3.39 10.46
CA THR A 78 6.70 -2.69 11.76
C THR A 78 5.45 -1.83 11.95
N ARG A 79 4.72 -1.55 10.86
CA ARG A 79 3.52 -0.70 10.84
C ARG A 79 2.32 -1.38 10.17
N CYS A 80 2.49 -2.62 9.73
CA CYS A 80 1.48 -3.40 9.04
C CYS A 80 0.54 -4.05 10.05
N ARG A 81 -0.76 -3.78 9.96
CA ARG A 81 -1.79 -4.45 10.78
C ARG A 81 -1.96 -5.95 10.46
N GLU A 82 -1.57 -6.36 9.25
CA GLU A 82 -1.63 -7.74 8.74
C GLU A 82 -0.25 -8.42 8.81
N CYS A 83 0.62 -8.00 9.74
CA CYS A 83 1.97 -8.53 9.85
C CYS A 83 1.95 -10.01 10.27
N MET A 84 2.70 -10.85 9.54
CA MET A 84 2.94 -12.27 9.83
C MET A 84 4.42 -12.48 10.17
N GLU A 85 4.77 -13.60 10.79
CA GLU A 85 6.18 -13.88 11.16
C GLU A 85 7.13 -13.85 9.95
N ILE A 86 6.71 -14.41 8.81
CA ILE A 86 7.49 -14.38 7.56
C ILE A 86 7.80 -12.95 7.10
N CYS A 87 6.95 -11.97 7.41
CA CYS A 87 7.16 -10.57 7.05
C CYS A 87 8.39 -9.95 7.72
N LYS A 88 8.82 -10.48 8.88
CA LYS A 88 9.98 -9.96 9.63
C LYS A 88 11.30 -10.45 9.07
N THR A 89 11.30 -11.59 8.38
CA THR A 89 12.52 -12.30 7.97
C THR A 89 12.71 -12.40 6.47
N GLU A 90 11.63 -12.43 5.69
CA GLU A 90 11.70 -12.61 4.24
C GLU A 90 11.10 -11.42 3.48
N VAL A 91 11.75 -11.06 2.38
CA VAL A 91 11.25 -10.02 1.46
C VAL A 91 10.12 -10.64 0.63
N PRO A 92 8.92 -10.05 0.60
CA PRO A 92 7.82 -10.57 -0.19
C PRO A 92 8.14 -10.55 -1.68
N LYS A 93 7.65 -11.55 -2.40
CA LYS A 93 7.73 -11.58 -3.86
C LYS A 93 6.59 -10.76 -4.46
N ARG A 94 6.77 -10.39 -5.73
CA ARG A 94 5.72 -9.77 -6.54
C ARG A 94 4.65 -10.82 -6.85
N TYR A 95 3.40 -10.47 -6.59
CA TYR A 95 2.21 -11.22 -6.97
C TYR A 95 1.44 -10.45 -8.04
N GLU A 96 1.17 -11.10 -9.18
CA GLU A 96 0.35 -10.53 -10.26
C GLU A 96 -1.13 -10.75 -9.96
N ALA A 97 -1.89 -9.66 -9.81
CA ALA A 97 -3.34 -9.69 -9.66
C ALA A 97 -4.09 -9.67 -11.01
N GLY A 98 -3.37 -9.54 -12.13
CA GLY A 98 -3.90 -9.39 -13.48
C GLY A 98 -3.99 -7.93 -13.93
N ASN A 99 -4.23 -7.67 -15.22
CA ASN A 99 -4.36 -6.31 -15.79
C ASN A 99 -3.17 -5.36 -15.46
N ASP A 100 -1.95 -5.90 -15.49
CA ASP A 100 -0.73 -5.18 -15.07
C ASP A 100 -0.75 -4.66 -13.61
N HIS A 101 -1.72 -5.11 -12.80
CA HIS A 101 -1.79 -4.86 -11.36
C HIS A 101 -0.94 -5.90 -10.62
N PHE A 102 0.05 -5.44 -9.89
CA PHE A 102 0.83 -6.27 -8.99
C PHE A 102 0.95 -5.67 -7.59
N VAL A 103 1.22 -6.56 -6.64
CA VAL A 103 1.47 -6.23 -5.24
C VAL A 103 2.68 -7.02 -4.73
N VAL A 104 3.48 -6.41 -3.86
CA VAL A 104 4.63 -7.05 -3.20
C VAL A 104 4.28 -7.26 -1.73
N CYS A 105 3.58 -8.36 -1.42
CA CYS A 105 3.07 -8.63 -0.07
C CYS A 105 2.85 -10.13 0.17
N HIS A 106 3.31 -10.65 1.31
CA HIS A 106 3.15 -12.07 1.70
C HIS A 106 1.70 -12.53 1.88
N LEU A 107 0.73 -11.61 1.94
CA LEU A 107 -0.69 -11.96 1.91
C LEU A 107 -1.09 -12.61 0.57
N TYR A 108 -0.33 -12.37 -0.50
CA TYR A 108 -0.63 -12.82 -1.85
C TYR A 108 0.63 -13.45 -2.47
N GLY A 109 0.55 -14.70 -2.90
CA GLY A 109 1.69 -15.41 -3.49
C GLY A 109 2.80 -15.72 -2.47
N LYS A 110 2.74 -16.91 -1.88
CA LYS A 110 3.83 -17.46 -1.05
C LYS A 110 5.02 -17.87 -1.91
#